data_AF-A0ABD1A694-F1
#
_entry.id   AF-A0ABD1A694-F1
#
_cell.length_a   1.000
_cell.length_b   1.000
_cell.length_c   1.000
_cell.angle_alpha   90.00
_cell.angle_beta   90.00
_cell.angle_gamma   90.00
#
_symmetry.space_group_name_H-M   'P 1'
#
loop_
_entity.id
_entity.type
_entity.pdbx_description
1 polymer ?
#
loop_
_entity_poly.entity_id
_entity_poly.type
_entity_poly.pdbx_seq_one_letter_code
_entity_poly.pdbx_strand_id
1 'polypeptide(L)'
;MDQKEIPKNLRDDNLSEETKTLMSSLRSNIDKQGNKLFNYQGCWYYSGTLQGVLNFQRNFKPQDSDIIIASFPKSGTTWLKALTVALLERSKHRSSDDHPLLSHNPHALVQSLEAILYLNSQTPDLMPKFSSSSRVFSTHMPLHTVQETLKESPCKIVYVCRNVKDALVSRWYFRCSYMKQQVERHVLEAMFESFCSGVSFYGSF
;
A
#
# COMPACT_ATOMS: atom_id res chain seq x y z
N MET A 1 -19.69 13.55 12.97
CA MET A 1 -19.35 12.36 12.14
C MET A 1 -18.58 11.43 13.04
N ASP A 2 -19.04 10.20 13.21
CA ASP A 2 -18.48 9.27 14.20
C ASP A 2 -17.08 8.82 13.74
N GLN A 3 -16.06 8.85 14.61
CA GLN A 3 -14.66 8.59 14.21
C GLN A 3 -14.44 7.18 13.64
N LYS A 4 -15.38 6.25 13.89
CA LYS A 4 -15.36 4.89 13.36
C LYS A 4 -15.67 4.79 11.85
N GLU A 5 -16.30 5.79 11.25
CA GLU A 5 -16.65 5.79 9.82
C GLU A 5 -15.50 6.25 8.90
N ILE A 6 -14.49 6.92 9.44
CA ILE A 6 -13.35 7.42 8.67
C ILE A 6 -12.38 6.26 8.38
N PRO A 7 -11.94 6.05 7.12
CA PRO A 7 -10.90 5.07 6.78
C PRO A 7 -9.63 5.26 7.63
N LYS A 8 -9.06 4.16 8.16
CA LYS A 8 -7.90 4.22 9.07
C LYS A 8 -6.71 5.02 8.53
N ASN A 9 -6.46 4.96 7.23
CA ASN A 9 -5.40 5.71 6.57
C ASN A 9 -5.59 7.23 6.62
N LEU A 10 -6.81 7.71 6.88
CA LEU A 10 -7.19 9.12 7.00
C LEU A 10 -7.31 9.61 8.46
N ARG A 11 -7.14 8.72 9.44
CA ARG A 11 -7.35 9.10 10.85
C ARG A 11 -6.11 9.75 11.45
N ASP A 12 -6.35 10.74 12.30
CA ASP A 12 -5.32 11.46 13.05
C ASP A 12 -5.24 11.04 14.53
N ASP A 13 -6.14 10.15 14.97
CA ASP A 13 -6.36 9.76 16.37
C ASP A 13 -5.18 8.99 17.00
N ASN A 14 -4.41 8.27 16.19
CA ASN A 14 -3.30 7.41 16.64
C ASN A 14 -1.92 7.86 16.12
N LEU A 15 -1.79 9.12 15.68
CA LEU A 15 -0.49 9.65 15.23
C LEU A 15 0.42 9.92 16.43
N SER A 16 1.67 9.47 16.35
CA SER A 16 2.71 9.86 17.30
C SER A 16 3.00 11.36 17.23
N GLU A 17 3.43 11.95 18.34
CA GLU A 17 3.78 13.38 18.38
C GLU A 17 4.88 13.73 17.38
N GLU A 18 5.89 12.86 17.22
CA GLU A 18 6.93 13.02 16.21
C GLU A 18 6.36 13.10 14.79
N THR A 19 5.37 12.26 14.46
CA THR A 19 4.71 12.29 13.15
C THR A 19 3.93 13.58 12.96
N LYS A 20 3.22 14.07 14.00
CA LYS A 20 2.53 15.36 13.96
C LYS A 20 3.51 16.51 13.75
N THR A 21 4.64 16.50 14.46
CA THR A 21 5.72 17.49 14.29
C THR A 21 6.32 17.43 12.89
N LEU A 22 6.58 16.25 12.34
CA LEU A 22 7.07 16.13 10.97
C LEU A 22 6.04 16.70 9.99
N MET A 23 4.77 16.29 10.09
CA MET A 23 3.67 16.72 9.22
C MET A 23 3.49 18.24 9.18
N SER A 24 3.77 18.96 10.27
CA SER A 24 3.67 20.43 10.27
C SER A 24 4.75 21.12 9.43
N SER A 25 5.88 20.44 9.19
CA SER A 25 6.98 20.92 8.35
C SER A 25 6.89 20.48 6.87
N LEU A 26 6.09 19.43 6.58
CA LEU A 26 5.96 18.90 5.23
C LEU A 26 5.07 19.79 4.36
N ARG A 27 5.37 19.82 3.05
CA ARG A 27 4.43 20.36 2.07
C ARG A 27 3.13 19.56 2.15
N SER A 28 2.01 20.27 2.33
CA SER A 28 0.69 19.66 2.38
C SER A 28 -0.22 20.21 1.27
N ASN A 29 -1.24 19.44 0.91
CA ASN A 29 -2.27 19.84 -0.03
C ASN A 29 -3.60 19.16 0.34
N ILE A 30 -4.70 19.63 -0.22
CA ILE A 30 -6.02 19.04 -0.02
C ILE A 30 -6.41 18.32 -1.31
N ASP A 31 -6.75 17.04 -1.20
CA ASP A 31 -7.26 16.30 -2.34
C ASP A 31 -8.67 16.78 -2.73
N LYS A 32 -9.16 16.32 -3.88
CA LYS A 32 -10.48 16.70 -4.40
C LYS A 32 -11.65 16.22 -3.50
N GLN A 33 -11.38 15.56 -2.38
CA GLN A 33 -12.36 15.11 -1.40
C GLN A 33 -12.22 15.79 -0.04
N GLY A 34 -11.38 16.82 0.05
CA GLY A 34 -11.18 17.57 1.28
C GLY A 34 -10.19 16.90 2.24
N ASN A 35 -9.56 15.79 1.87
CA ASN A 35 -8.59 15.13 2.75
C ASN A 35 -7.21 15.75 2.57
N LYS A 36 -6.53 15.95 3.70
CA LYS A 36 -5.18 16.50 3.70
C LYS A 36 -4.16 15.42 3.32
N LEU A 37 -3.33 15.73 2.34
CA LEU A 37 -2.17 14.95 1.91
C LEU A 37 -0.89 15.65 2.35
N PHE A 38 0.12 14.86 2.66
CA PHE A 38 1.46 15.32 3.05
C PHE A 38 2.47 14.73 2.10
N ASN A 39 3.32 15.57 1.51
CA ASN A 39 4.41 15.13 0.66
C ASN A 39 5.59 14.74 1.53
N TYR A 40 5.90 13.45 1.56
CA TYR A 40 7.06 12.90 2.23
C TYR A 40 7.91 12.16 1.21
N GLN A 41 9.17 12.54 1.08
CA GLN A 41 10.11 11.97 0.11
C GLN A 41 9.50 11.95 -1.31
N GLY A 42 8.94 13.07 -1.77
CA GLY A 42 8.39 13.16 -3.12
C GLY A 42 7.07 12.41 -3.34
N CYS A 43 6.53 11.68 -2.36
CA CYS A 43 5.26 10.97 -2.46
C CYS A 43 4.20 11.54 -1.52
N TRP A 44 2.94 11.58 -1.98
CA TRP A 44 1.82 12.10 -1.21
C TRP A 44 1.09 11.01 -0.43
N TYR A 45 1.01 11.19 0.89
CA TYR A 45 0.37 10.26 1.80
C TYR A 45 -0.74 10.94 2.61
N TYR A 46 -1.76 10.16 2.97
CA TYR A 46 -2.63 10.53 4.07
C TYR A 46 -1.91 10.33 5.41
N SER A 47 -2.35 11.01 6.45
CA SER A 47 -1.70 11.05 7.76
C SER A 47 -1.43 9.67 8.36
N GLY A 48 -2.46 8.80 8.40
CA GLY A 48 -2.33 7.44 8.91
C GLY A 48 -1.32 6.61 8.10
N THR A 49 -1.39 6.66 6.77
CA THR A 49 -0.41 5.96 5.92
C THR A 49 1.00 6.52 6.09
N LEU A 50 1.17 7.83 6.25
CA LEU A 50 2.47 8.44 6.53
C LEU A 50 3.05 7.90 7.84
N GLN A 51 2.26 7.80 8.91
CA GLN A 51 2.67 7.14 10.15
C GLN A 51 3.12 5.69 9.88
N GLY A 52 2.40 4.96 9.03
CA GLY A 52 2.76 3.61 8.62
C GLY A 52 4.10 3.54 7.88
N VAL A 53 4.38 4.49 6.98
CA VAL A 53 5.68 4.63 6.29
C VAL A 53 6.80 4.87 7.30
N LEU A 54 6.62 5.81 8.22
CA LEU A 54 7.63 6.13 9.24
C LEU A 54 7.88 4.96 10.19
N ASN A 55 6.83 4.25 10.59
CA ASN A 55 6.93 3.05 11.41
C ASN A 55 7.69 1.93 10.68
N PHE A 56 7.40 1.72 9.40
CA PHE A 56 8.14 0.78 8.55
C PHE A 56 9.63 1.15 8.52
N GLN A 57 9.96 2.41 8.23
CA GLN A 57 11.36 2.83 8.09
C GLN A 57 12.18 2.68 9.37
N ARG A 58 11.55 2.86 10.54
CA ARG A 58 12.22 2.73 11.84
C ARG A 58 12.39 1.27 12.25
N ASN A 59 11.37 0.45 12.01
CA ASN A 59 11.22 -0.83 12.71
C ASN A 59 11.37 -2.06 11.81
N PHE A 60 11.24 -1.93 10.48
CA PHE A 60 11.40 -3.08 9.60
C PHE A 60 12.85 -3.54 9.55
N LYS A 61 13.03 -4.85 9.75
CA LYS A 61 14.32 -5.53 9.66
C LYS A 61 14.26 -6.47 8.45
N PRO A 62 14.86 -6.09 7.31
CA PRO A 62 14.84 -6.92 6.12
C PRO A 62 15.63 -8.20 6.35
N GLN A 63 15.19 -9.28 5.69
CA GLN A 63 15.90 -10.54 5.58
C GLN A 63 16.18 -10.84 4.11
N ASP A 64 17.29 -11.51 3.85
CA ASP A 64 17.73 -11.87 2.50
C ASP A 64 16.69 -12.72 1.74
N SER A 65 15.88 -13.48 2.48
CA SER A 65 14.82 -14.33 1.94
C SER A 65 13.49 -13.60 1.69
N ASP A 66 13.40 -12.31 2.04
CA ASP A 66 12.18 -11.52 1.86
C ASP A 66 11.89 -11.26 0.38
N ILE A 67 10.59 -11.22 0.06
CA ILE A 67 10.08 -10.82 -1.25
C ILE A 67 9.10 -9.67 -1.05
N ILE A 68 9.37 -8.54 -1.70
CA ILE A 68 8.52 -7.34 -1.64
C ILE A 68 7.86 -7.16 -3.01
N ILE A 69 6.52 -7.24 -3.02
CA ILE A 69 5.69 -6.97 -4.20
C ILE A 69 5.37 -5.48 -4.23
N ALA A 70 6.00 -4.75 -5.14
CA ALA A 70 5.83 -3.32 -5.30
C ALA A 70 4.93 -2.99 -6.51
N SER A 71 4.13 -1.93 -6.40
CA SER A 71 3.33 -1.43 -7.52
C SER A 71 2.78 -0.05 -7.21
N PHE A 72 2.50 0.77 -8.22
CA PHE A 72 1.50 1.82 -8.03
C PHE A 72 0.11 1.18 -7.83
N PRO A 73 -0.76 1.73 -6.96
CA PRO A 73 -2.08 1.15 -6.72
C PRO A 73 -2.85 0.88 -8.02
N LYS A 74 -3.54 -0.27 -8.05
CA LYS A 74 -4.40 -0.69 -9.19
C LYS A 74 -3.66 -1.10 -10.47
N SER A 75 -2.36 -1.36 -10.34
CA SER A 75 -1.51 -1.86 -11.44
C SER A 75 -1.44 -3.40 -11.54
N GLY A 76 -2.26 -4.14 -10.80
CA GLY A 76 -2.27 -5.62 -10.84
C GLY A 76 -1.75 -6.32 -9.58
N THR A 77 -1.62 -5.60 -8.47
CA THR A 77 -1.05 -6.11 -7.21
C THR A 77 -1.75 -7.37 -6.69
N THR A 78 -3.09 -7.46 -6.76
CA THR A 78 -3.83 -8.67 -6.34
C THR A 78 -3.37 -9.91 -7.10
N TRP A 79 -3.20 -9.78 -8.42
CA TRP A 79 -2.80 -10.87 -9.29
C TRP A 79 -1.35 -11.28 -9.02
N LEU A 80 -0.43 -10.32 -8.91
CA LEU A 80 0.97 -10.61 -8.59
C LEU A 80 1.14 -11.24 -7.20
N LYS A 81 0.36 -10.82 -6.20
CA LYS A 81 0.29 -11.48 -4.89
C LYS A 81 -0.12 -12.95 -5.02
N ALA A 82 -1.22 -13.22 -5.74
CA ALA A 82 -1.71 -14.58 -5.96
C ALA A 82 -0.67 -15.46 -6.67
N LEU A 83 -0.07 -14.97 -7.75
CA LEU A 83 0.96 -15.70 -8.49
C LEU A 83 2.18 -16.00 -7.62
N THR A 84 2.61 -15.05 -6.80
CA THR A 84 3.77 -15.24 -5.91
C THR A 84 3.48 -16.31 -4.86
N VAL A 85 2.30 -16.27 -4.23
CA VAL A 85 1.88 -17.32 -3.27
C VAL A 85 1.80 -18.68 -3.97
N ALA A 86 1.12 -18.76 -5.12
CA ALA A 86 1.00 -20.01 -5.87
C ALA A 86 2.37 -20.59 -6.27
N LEU A 87 3.31 -19.74 -6.65
CA LEU A 87 4.67 -20.16 -7.00
C LEU A 87 5.42 -20.73 -5.81
N LEU A 88 5.32 -20.10 -4.64
CA LEU A 88 6.02 -20.53 -3.42
C LEU A 88 5.41 -21.79 -2.81
N GLU A 89 4.10 -21.96 -2.96
CA GLU A 89 3.35 -23.08 -2.37
C GLU A 89 3.21 -24.28 -3.32
N ARG A 90 3.68 -24.17 -4.57
CA ARG A 90 3.52 -25.18 -5.64
C ARG A 90 3.94 -26.60 -5.26
N SER A 91 4.99 -26.74 -4.43
CA SER A 91 5.52 -28.07 -4.06
C SER A 91 4.69 -28.76 -3.00
N LYS A 92 3.97 -27.98 -2.17
CA LYS A 92 3.18 -28.45 -1.04
C LYS A 92 1.73 -28.73 -1.44
N HIS A 93 1.20 -27.96 -2.38
CA HIS A 93 -0.18 -28.08 -2.85
C HIS A 93 -0.21 -28.61 -4.29
N ARG A 94 0.21 -29.88 -4.48
CA ARG A 94 0.19 -30.55 -5.80
C ARG A 94 -1.24 -30.90 -6.25
N SER A 95 -2.15 -31.14 -5.30
CA SER A 95 -3.59 -31.11 -5.56
C SER A 95 -4.12 -29.72 -5.27
N SER A 96 -5.05 -29.23 -6.10
CA SER A 96 -5.59 -27.87 -6.00
C SER A 96 -6.43 -27.66 -4.73
N ASP A 97 -6.92 -28.73 -4.09
CA ASP A 97 -8.09 -28.67 -3.20
C ASP A 97 -7.87 -27.95 -1.86
N ASP A 98 -6.62 -27.71 -1.45
CA ASP A 98 -6.29 -27.06 -0.17
C ASP A 98 -5.31 -25.88 -0.34
N HIS A 99 -5.29 -25.24 -1.51
CA HIS A 99 -4.40 -24.10 -1.73
C HIS A 99 -4.90 -22.87 -0.92
N PRO A 100 -4.02 -22.12 -0.19
CA PRO A 100 -4.44 -20.97 0.63
C PRO A 100 -5.26 -19.90 -0.13
N LEU A 101 -5.01 -19.76 -1.44
CA LEU A 101 -5.73 -18.82 -2.32
C LEU A 101 -7.20 -19.19 -2.58
N LEU A 102 -7.64 -20.41 -2.27
CA LEU A 102 -9.05 -20.81 -2.40
C LEU A 102 -9.89 -20.35 -1.21
N SER A 103 -9.28 -20.21 -0.04
CA SER A 103 -9.94 -19.80 1.20
C SER A 103 -9.63 -18.34 1.61
N HIS A 104 -8.56 -17.75 1.09
CA HIS A 104 -8.11 -16.42 1.48
C HIS A 104 -7.89 -15.50 0.28
N ASN A 105 -8.29 -14.23 0.46
CA ASN A 105 -7.93 -13.18 -0.48
C ASN A 105 -6.39 -12.98 -0.49
N PRO A 106 -5.76 -12.78 -1.66
CA PRO A 106 -4.31 -12.55 -1.74
C PRO A 106 -3.78 -11.40 -0.88
N HIS A 107 -4.60 -10.37 -0.60
CA HIS A 107 -4.23 -9.27 0.30
C HIS A 107 -4.15 -9.66 1.78
N ALA A 108 -4.81 -10.75 2.18
CA ALA A 108 -4.69 -11.30 3.53
C ALA A 108 -3.40 -12.12 3.70
N LEU A 109 -2.97 -12.81 2.64
CA LEU A 109 -1.75 -13.63 2.63
C LEU A 109 -0.48 -12.79 2.45
N VAL A 110 -0.57 -11.73 1.64
CA VAL A 110 0.54 -10.79 1.39
C VAL A 110 0.08 -9.40 1.79
N GLN A 111 0.41 -8.99 3.01
CA GLN A 111 -0.06 -7.73 3.59
C GLN A 111 0.79 -6.54 3.13
N SER A 112 0.20 -5.34 3.10
CA SER A 112 0.93 -4.10 2.80
C SER A 112 1.73 -3.65 4.02
N LEU A 113 2.99 -3.29 3.80
CA LEU A 113 3.89 -2.79 4.85
C LEU A 113 3.32 -1.51 5.46
N GLU A 114 3.15 -0.47 4.65
CA GLU A 114 2.76 0.87 5.10
C GLU A 114 1.25 1.05 5.33
N ALA A 115 0.40 0.27 4.65
CA ALA A 115 -1.05 0.48 4.67
C ALA A 115 -1.81 -0.53 5.55
N ILE A 116 -1.15 -1.60 6.03
CA ILE A 116 -1.78 -2.61 6.88
C ILE A 116 -0.91 -2.93 8.10
N LEU A 117 0.32 -3.42 7.90
CA LEU A 117 1.15 -3.90 9.00
C LEU A 117 1.57 -2.75 9.91
N TYR A 118 2.35 -1.80 9.38
CA TYR A 118 2.90 -0.69 10.13
C TYR A 118 1.91 0.45 10.37
N LEU A 119 0.78 0.45 9.67
CA LEU A 119 -0.37 1.31 9.98
C LEU A 119 -1.03 0.90 11.31
N ASN A 120 -1.11 -0.41 11.60
CA ASN A 120 -1.83 -0.91 12.78
C ASN A 120 -0.92 -1.15 13.99
N SER A 121 0.39 -1.31 13.81
CA SER A 121 1.35 -1.53 14.90
C SER A 121 2.75 -1.05 14.53
N GLN A 122 3.51 -0.55 15.50
CA GLN A 122 4.93 -0.25 15.31
C GLN A 122 5.79 -1.52 15.23
N THR A 123 5.31 -2.62 15.83
CA THR A 123 5.96 -3.93 15.86
C THR A 123 4.96 -5.01 15.42
N PRO A 124 4.58 -5.02 14.13
CA PRO A 124 3.62 -6.00 13.61
C PRO A 124 4.23 -7.41 13.60
N ASP A 125 3.37 -8.43 13.67
CA ASP A 125 3.76 -9.82 13.38
C ASP A 125 4.11 -9.96 11.89
N LEU A 126 5.36 -10.31 11.62
CA LEU A 126 5.91 -10.49 10.28
C LEU A 126 6.04 -11.97 9.88
N MET A 127 5.47 -12.91 10.65
CA MET A 127 5.53 -14.33 10.32
C MET A 127 4.83 -14.63 8.98
N PRO A 128 5.41 -15.54 8.15
CA PRO A 128 4.76 -15.98 6.92
C PRO A 128 3.33 -16.46 7.17
N LYS A 129 2.40 -16.09 6.27
CA LYS A 129 0.98 -16.46 6.35
C LYS A 129 0.65 -17.75 5.60
N PHE A 130 1.66 -18.43 5.07
CA PHE A 130 1.56 -19.67 4.34
C PHE A 130 2.85 -20.46 4.54
N SER A 131 2.96 -21.61 3.90
CA SER A 131 3.84 -22.68 4.34
C SER A 131 5.32 -22.43 3.99
N SER A 132 5.64 -21.59 3.01
CA SER A 132 6.99 -21.15 2.68
C SER A 132 7.68 -20.40 3.82
N SER A 133 9.01 -20.58 3.96
CA SER A 133 9.81 -19.86 4.95
C SER A 133 10.08 -18.39 4.57
N SER A 134 9.94 -18.03 3.29
CA SER A 134 10.12 -16.65 2.83
C SER A 134 8.96 -15.77 3.26
N ARG A 135 9.24 -14.62 3.85
CA ARG A 135 8.23 -13.60 4.13
C ARG A 135 7.92 -12.84 2.85
N VAL A 136 6.64 -12.69 2.55
CA VAL A 136 6.19 -11.96 1.36
C VAL A 136 5.34 -10.78 1.79
N PHE A 137 5.76 -9.60 1.36
CA PHE A 137 5.10 -8.33 1.67
C PHE A 137 4.70 -7.61 0.40
N SER A 138 3.90 -6.55 0.55
CA SER A 138 3.60 -5.64 -0.54
C SER A 138 3.76 -4.19 -0.13
N THR A 139 3.97 -3.33 -1.13
CA THR A 139 4.03 -1.89 -0.90
C THR A 139 3.60 -1.10 -2.13
N HIS A 140 3.10 0.10 -1.86
CA HIS A 140 2.86 1.16 -2.82
C HIS A 140 3.81 2.36 -2.63
N MET A 141 4.75 2.27 -1.68
CA MET A 141 5.80 3.27 -1.50
C MET A 141 6.70 3.35 -2.74
N PRO A 142 7.20 4.54 -3.10
CA PRO A 142 8.24 4.69 -4.12
C PRO A 142 9.50 3.92 -3.74
N LEU A 143 10.30 3.55 -4.75
CA LEU A 143 11.51 2.77 -4.57
C LEU A 143 12.48 3.42 -3.57
N HIS A 144 12.74 4.72 -3.68
CA HIS A 144 13.69 5.41 -2.79
C HIS A 144 13.23 5.40 -1.33
N THR A 145 11.94 5.56 -1.06
CA THR A 145 11.38 5.47 0.30
C THR A 145 11.58 4.10 0.92
N VAL A 146 11.42 3.04 0.12
CA VAL A 146 11.65 1.66 0.56
C VAL A 146 13.15 1.39 0.75
N GLN A 147 14.00 1.89 -0.15
CA GLN A 147 15.45 1.66 -0.14
C GLN A 147 16.15 2.26 1.07
N GLU A 148 15.64 3.35 1.66
CA GLU A 148 16.18 3.88 2.92
C GLU A 148 16.22 2.84 4.04
N THR A 149 15.24 1.94 4.06
CA THR A 149 15.15 0.85 5.05
C THR A 149 15.90 -0.39 4.62
N LEU A 150 15.81 -0.74 3.33
CA LEU A 150 16.43 -1.97 2.82
C LEU A 150 17.95 -1.85 2.70
N LYS A 151 18.50 -0.65 2.47
CA LYS A 151 19.94 -0.42 2.26
C LYS A 151 20.51 -1.40 1.24
N GLU A 152 21.57 -2.13 1.59
CA GLU A 152 22.23 -3.15 0.77
C GLU A 152 21.61 -4.55 0.93
N SER A 153 20.42 -4.67 1.53
CA SER A 153 19.78 -5.98 1.72
C SER A 153 19.54 -6.67 0.36
N PRO A 154 19.90 -7.95 0.23
CA PRO A 154 19.70 -8.73 -1.00
C PRO A 154 18.24 -9.20 -1.17
N CYS A 155 17.29 -8.67 -0.40
CA CYS A 155 15.87 -8.99 -0.56
C CYS A 155 15.39 -8.71 -1.99
N LYS A 156 14.39 -9.49 -2.43
CA LYS A 156 13.89 -9.41 -3.80
C LYS A 156 12.73 -8.44 -3.88
N ILE A 157 12.83 -7.44 -4.77
CA ILE A 157 11.71 -6.54 -5.09
C ILE A 157 11.17 -6.92 -6.46
N VAL A 158 9.88 -7.23 -6.53
CA VAL A 158 9.16 -7.50 -7.78
C VAL A 158 8.16 -6.38 -8.01
N TYR A 159 8.40 -5.56 -9.03
CA TYR A 159 7.52 -4.44 -9.36
C TYR A 159 6.57 -4.81 -10.52
N VAL A 160 5.27 -4.49 -10.37
CA VAL A 160 4.32 -4.53 -11.48
C VAL A 160 3.83 -3.13 -11.85
N CYS A 161 4.01 -2.78 -13.11
CA CYS A 161 3.50 -1.56 -13.72
C CYS A 161 2.28 -1.86 -14.60
N ARG A 162 1.44 -0.83 -14.79
CA ARG A 162 0.34 -0.83 -15.75
C ARG A 162 0.34 0.50 -16.48
N ASN A 163 -0.19 0.54 -17.71
CA ASN A 163 -0.42 1.81 -18.39
C ASN A 163 -1.20 2.76 -17.47
N VAL A 164 -0.71 4.00 -17.36
CA VAL A 164 -1.23 4.99 -16.43
C VAL A 164 -2.73 5.27 -16.62
N LYS A 165 -3.21 5.27 -17.87
CA LYS A 165 -4.63 5.49 -18.20
C LYS A 165 -5.49 4.33 -17.67
N ASP A 166 -5.02 3.10 -17.83
CA ASP A 166 -5.73 1.92 -17.34
C ASP A 166 -5.72 1.83 -15.81
N ALA A 167 -4.60 2.21 -15.19
CA ALA A 167 -4.49 2.30 -13.73
C ALA A 167 -5.46 3.34 -13.16
N LEU A 168 -5.57 4.51 -13.81
CA LEU A 168 -6.51 5.56 -13.44
C LEU A 168 -7.96 5.07 -13.54
N VAL A 169 -8.37 4.46 -14.66
CA VAL A 169 -9.72 3.92 -14.82
C VAL A 169 -10.00 2.85 -13.75
N SER A 170 -9.09 1.91 -13.53
CA SER A 170 -9.25 0.90 -12.48
C SER A 170 -9.38 1.52 -11.07
N ARG A 171 -8.63 2.60 -10.81
CA ARG A 171 -8.70 3.34 -9.54
C ARG A 171 -10.01 4.10 -9.39
N TRP A 172 -10.54 4.67 -10.45
CA TRP A 172 -11.85 5.35 -10.45
C TRP A 172 -12.98 4.39 -10.07
N TYR A 173 -13.11 3.26 -10.77
CA TYR A 173 -14.12 2.25 -10.43
C TYR A 173 -13.95 1.70 -9.02
N PHE A 174 -12.70 1.39 -8.63
CA PHE A 174 -12.42 0.91 -7.27
C PHE A 174 -12.82 1.94 -6.21
N ARG A 175 -12.52 3.22 -6.44
CA ARG A 175 -12.87 4.31 -5.52
C ARG A 175 -14.38 4.43 -5.36
N CYS A 176 -15.13 4.49 -6.46
CA CYS A 176 -16.59 4.58 -6.40
C CYS A 176 -17.18 3.41 -5.62
N SER A 177 -16.72 2.18 -5.88
CA SER A 177 -17.13 0.98 -5.13
C SER A 177 -16.78 1.08 -3.63
N TYR A 178 -15.55 1.48 -3.30
CA TYR A 178 -15.08 1.61 -1.92
C TYR A 178 -15.87 2.66 -1.13
N MET A 179 -16.18 3.80 -1.76
CA MET A 179 -16.94 4.90 -1.17
C MET A 179 -18.46 4.69 -1.22
N LYS A 180 -18.94 3.57 -1.80
CA LYS A 180 -20.36 3.31 -2.07
C LYS A 180 -21.04 4.44 -2.86
N GLN A 181 -20.31 5.01 -3.80
CA GLN A 181 -20.76 6.08 -4.70
C GLN A 181 -21.01 5.52 -6.11
N GLN A 182 -21.84 6.22 -6.88
CA GLN A 182 -22.04 5.90 -8.29
C GLN A 182 -20.78 6.18 -9.11
N VAL A 183 -20.62 5.44 -10.20
CA VAL A 183 -19.51 5.65 -11.15
C VAL A 183 -19.87 6.81 -12.07
N GLU A 184 -19.48 8.01 -11.65
CA GLU A 184 -19.81 9.25 -12.36
C GLU A 184 -18.59 9.91 -12.99
N ARG A 185 -18.80 10.53 -14.16
CA ARG A 185 -17.74 11.14 -14.97
C ARG A 185 -16.98 12.25 -14.22
N HIS A 186 -17.67 13.06 -13.43
CA HIS A 186 -17.03 14.15 -12.67
C HIS A 186 -16.00 13.62 -11.65
N VAL A 187 -16.19 12.40 -11.13
CA VAL A 187 -15.21 11.75 -10.24
C VAL A 187 -13.95 11.37 -11.02
N LEU A 188 -14.10 10.85 -12.24
CA LEU A 188 -12.98 10.55 -13.12
C LEU A 188 -12.20 11.83 -13.48
N GLU A 189 -12.89 12.90 -13.85
CA GLU A 189 -12.27 14.19 -14.20
C GLU A 189 -11.47 14.76 -13.03
N ALA A 190 -12.05 14.77 -11.82
CA ALA A 190 -11.35 15.18 -10.62
C ALA A 190 -10.11 14.30 -10.32
N MET A 191 -10.24 12.98 -10.49
CA MET A 191 -9.11 12.06 -10.31
C MET A 191 -8.02 12.25 -11.37
N PHE A 192 -8.41 12.50 -12.62
CA PHE A 192 -7.49 12.78 -13.73
C PHE A 192 -6.67 14.04 -13.47
N GLU A 193 -7.32 15.13 -13.02
CA GLU A 193 -6.62 16.37 -12.63
C GLU A 193 -5.62 16.14 -11.48
N SER A 194 -6.03 15.40 -10.45
CA SER A 194 -5.13 15.02 -9.35
C SER A 194 -3.95 14.16 -9.83
N PHE A 195 -4.18 13.33 -10.85
CA PHE A 195 -3.14 12.49 -11.44
C PHE A 195 -2.13 13.33 -12.23
N CYS A 196 -2.61 14.22 -13.10
CA CYS A 196 -1.77 15.11 -13.93
C CYS A 196 -0.99 16.13 -13.10
N SER A 197 -1.55 16.62 -12.00
CA SER A 197 -0.84 17.52 -11.08
C SER A 197 0.18 16.81 -10.19
N GLY A 198 0.17 15.46 -10.16
CA GLY A 198 1.00 14.65 -9.27
C GLY A 198 0.55 14.68 -7.80
N VAL A 199 -0.46 15.47 -7.43
CA VAL A 199 -1.00 15.58 -6.08
C VAL A 199 -2.15 14.58 -5.89
N SER A 200 -1.79 13.33 -5.65
CA SER A 200 -2.74 12.26 -5.37
C SER A 200 -2.11 11.24 -4.42
N PHE A 201 -2.91 10.48 -3.66
CA PHE A 201 -2.38 9.46 -2.77
C PHE A 201 -1.50 8.44 -3.54
N TYR A 202 -0.26 8.24 -3.07
CA TYR A 202 0.86 7.53 -3.74
C TYR A 202 1.41 8.18 -5.02
N GLY A 203 1.01 9.41 -5.34
CA GLY A 203 1.53 10.18 -6.47
C GLY A 203 2.83 10.93 -6.12
N SER A 204 3.59 11.41 -7.11
CA SER A 204 3.31 11.24 -8.55
C SER A 204 3.52 9.80 -9.02
N PHE A 205 2.71 9.38 -10.01
CA PHE A 205 2.95 8.16 -10.78
C PHE A 205 4.27 8.27 -11.55
#